data_AF-A0A7I9V4Y0-F1
#
_entry.id   AF-A0A7I9V4Y0-F1
#
_cell.length_a   1.000
_cell.length_b   1.000
_cell.length_c   1.000
_cell.angle_alpha   90.00
_cell.angle_beta   90.00
_cell.angle_gamma   90.00
#
_symmetry.space_group_name_H-M   'P 1'
#
loop_
_entity.id
_entity.type
_entity.pdbx_description
1 polymer ?
#
loop_
_entity_poly.entity_id
_entity_poly.type
_entity_poly.pdbx_seq_one_letter_code
_entity_poly.pdbx_strand_id
1 'polypeptide(L)'
;MKSILVTAAVAGLTIASAAACSSDNSNETASLTPESAATTTVADVSALSAIKAAGATCKPGRRDGEFVCTLNGFEVTISDTGWERETNARALACEGGYINPSFEVLTNGSWWAATDFDRDLAAVKSALAEHGAVGDVELYCPKGSTP
;
A
#
# COMPACT_ATOMS: atom_id res chain seq x y z
N MET A 1 -3.18 -46.46 -1.19
CA MET A 1 -1.74 -46.45 -1.52
C MET A 1 -1.19 -45.06 -1.19
N LYS A 2 -0.21 -45.02 -0.28
CA LYS A 2 0.81 -43.98 -0.03
C LYS A 2 0.38 -42.51 0.06
N SER A 3 0.16 -42.07 1.30
CA SER A 3 0.43 -40.72 1.80
C SER A 3 1.94 -40.46 1.82
N ILE A 4 2.37 -39.28 1.38
CA ILE A 4 3.75 -38.80 1.52
C ILE A 4 3.69 -37.51 2.35
N LEU A 5 4.12 -37.62 3.61
CA LEU A 5 4.54 -36.49 4.44
C LEU A 5 5.86 -35.93 3.86
N VAL A 6 5.95 -34.61 3.70
CA VAL A 6 7.24 -33.93 3.54
C VAL A 6 7.44 -33.04 4.75
N THR A 7 8.34 -33.49 5.63
CA THR A 7 8.89 -32.76 6.77
C THR A 7 10.24 -32.18 6.34
N ALA A 8 10.44 -30.87 6.46
CA ALA A 8 11.76 -30.23 6.37
C ALA A 8 11.74 -29.05 7.37
N ALA A 9 12.32 -29.21 8.56
CA ALA A 9 13.74 -29.08 8.90
C ALA A 9 14.11 -27.61 9.19
N VAL A 10 14.16 -27.31 10.50
CA VAL A 10 14.63 -26.07 11.12
C VAL A 10 16.16 -26.12 11.23
N ALA A 11 16.85 -25.11 10.73
CA ALA A 11 18.21 -24.72 11.09
C ALA A 11 18.27 -23.19 10.92
N GLY A 12 18.52 -22.35 11.92
CA GLY A 12 19.54 -22.48 12.96
C GLY A 12 20.82 -21.80 12.46
N LEU A 13 20.87 -20.46 12.45
CA LEU A 13 22.09 -19.71 12.13
C LEU A 13 22.39 -18.73 13.26
N THR A 14 23.45 -19.02 13.99
CA THR A 14 24.03 -18.22 15.08
C THR A 14 25.13 -17.27 14.55
N ILE A 15 25.37 -16.25 15.35
CA ILE A 15 26.10 -15.00 15.10
C ILE A 15 27.60 -15.14 15.43
N ALA A 16 28.48 -14.44 14.70
CA ALA A 16 29.74 -13.79 15.16
C ALA A 16 30.48 -13.16 13.95
N SER A 17 31.34 -12.14 13.98
CA SER A 17 31.66 -10.93 14.78
C SER A 17 32.97 -10.34 14.19
N ALA A 18 33.21 -9.03 14.41
CA ALA A 18 34.45 -8.22 14.18
C ALA A 18 34.70 -7.67 12.75
N ALA A 19 35.20 -6.44 12.52
CA ALA A 19 36.06 -5.52 13.29
C ALA A 19 35.73 -4.03 12.92
N ALA A 20 35.58 -3.11 13.87
CA ALA A 20 36.58 -2.18 14.44
C ALA A 20 37.20 -1.14 13.48
N CYS A 21 36.89 0.15 13.72
CA CYS A 21 37.87 1.24 13.74
C CYS A 21 37.28 2.43 14.53
N SER A 22 37.91 2.71 15.66
CA SER A 22 37.62 3.80 16.59
C SER A 22 38.12 5.15 16.05
N SER A 23 37.41 6.22 16.38
CA SER A 23 38.04 7.50 16.73
C SER A 23 37.14 8.23 17.73
N ASP A 24 37.77 8.52 18.86
CA ASP A 24 37.25 9.07 20.10
C ASP A 24 37.13 10.60 19.99
N ASN A 25 35.99 11.17 20.36
CA ASN A 25 35.96 12.55 20.86
C ASN A 25 34.78 12.70 21.84
N SER A 26 35.12 12.71 23.11
CA SER A 26 34.20 12.86 24.24
C SER A 26 33.65 14.29 24.34
N ASN A 27 32.32 14.48 24.38
CA ASN A 27 31.71 15.48 25.26
C ASN A 27 30.21 15.20 25.52
N GLU A 28 29.92 14.89 26.78
CA GLU A 28 28.70 15.12 27.58
C GLU A 28 27.28 14.67 27.14
N THR A 29 26.76 13.76 27.97
CA THR A 29 25.49 13.87 28.72
C THR A 29 24.19 14.05 27.93
N ALA A 30 23.49 12.93 27.70
CA ALA A 30 22.09 12.78 28.11
C ALA A 30 21.70 11.29 28.06
N SER A 31 21.34 10.74 29.23
CA SER A 31 20.42 9.61 29.32
C SER A 31 19.19 9.89 28.46
N LEU A 32 18.72 8.87 27.74
CA LEU A 32 17.36 8.33 27.81
C LEU A 32 17.23 7.24 26.74
N THR A 33 16.95 6.03 27.21
CA THR A 33 16.34 4.96 26.42
C THR A 33 15.09 5.52 25.71
N PRO A 34 14.83 5.10 24.47
CA PRO A 34 13.69 4.21 24.27
C PRO A 34 14.14 2.98 23.48
N GLU A 35 13.82 1.78 23.95
CA GLU A 35 12.60 1.10 23.48
C GLU A 35 12.63 1.07 21.95
N SER A 36 13.34 0.05 21.43
CA SER A 36 13.15 -0.41 20.07
C SER A 36 11.69 -0.86 20.01
N ALA A 37 10.80 0.09 19.74
CA ALA A 37 9.42 -0.17 19.39
C ALA A 37 9.51 -1.18 18.26
N ALA A 38 9.08 -2.41 18.57
CA ALA A 38 8.65 -3.30 17.53
C ALA A 38 7.65 -2.47 16.73
N THR A 39 8.04 -2.08 15.51
CA THR A 39 7.08 -1.69 14.50
C THR A 39 6.21 -2.92 14.36
N THR A 40 5.11 -2.94 15.10
CA THR A 40 3.95 -3.75 14.78
C THR A 40 3.65 -3.34 13.36
N THR A 41 4.14 -4.11 12.39
CA THR A 41 3.64 -4.12 11.04
C THR A 41 2.15 -4.33 11.23
N VAL A 42 1.40 -3.23 11.20
CA VAL A 42 -0.04 -3.27 10.97
C VAL A 42 -0.11 -4.15 9.75
N ALA A 43 -0.63 -5.37 9.91
CA ALA A 43 -0.81 -6.26 8.78
C ALA A 43 -1.57 -5.43 7.75
N ASP A 44 -0.94 -5.16 6.59
CA ASP A 44 -1.53 -4.31 5.55
C ASP A 44 -2.91 -4.90 5.26
N VAL A 45 -3.95 -4.23 5.76
CA VAL A 45 -5.31 -4.68 5.53
C VAL A 45 -5.57 -4.40 4.07
N SER A 46 -5.76 -5.47 3.30
CA SER A 46 -6.15 -5.40 1.90
C SER A 46 -7.33 -4.45 1.74
N ALA A 47 -7.18 -3.43 0.89
CA ALA A 47 -8.25 -2.48 0.60
C ALA A 47 -9.45 -3.20 -0.03
N LEU A 48 -9.23 -4.25 -0.82
CA LEU A 48 -10.29 -5.12 -1.33
C LEU A 48 -11.07 -5.81 -0.21
N SER A 49 -10.39 -6.26 0.85
CA SER A 49 -11.03 -6.93 1.98
C SER A 49 -11.83 -5.93 2.81
N ALA A 50 -11.27 -4.74 3.05
CA ALA A 50 -11.93 -3.64 3.75
C ALA A 50 -13.18 -3.14 3.02
N ILE A 51 -13.12 -2.93 1.70
CA ILE A 51 -14.28 -2.44 0.94
C ILE A 51 -15.41 -3.48 0.87
N LYS A 52 -15.07 -4.78 0.83
CA LYS A 52 -16.05 -5.88 0.92
C LYS A 52 -16.70 -5.94 2.30
N ALA A 53 -15.91 -5.72 3.37
CA ALA A 53 -16.44 -5.63 4.72
C ALA A 53 -17.40 -4.45 4.90
N ALA A 54 -17.15 -3.34 4.18
CA ALA A 54 -18.07 -2.20 4.09
C ALA A 54 -19.36 -2.49 3.29
N GLY A 55 -19.51 -3.71 2.74
CA GLY A 55 -20.70 -4.14 2.01
C GLY A 55 -20.61 -3.96 0.49
N ALA A 56 -19.43 -3.64 -0.07
CA ALA A 56 -19.29 -3.53 -1.51
C ALA A 56 -19.31 -4.90 -2.21
N THR A 57 -19.89 -4.93 -3.41
CA THR A 57 -19.83 -6.10 -4.29
C THR A 57 -18.75 -5.90 -5.34
N CYS A 58 -17.76 -6.79 -5.40
CA CYS A 58 -16.61 -6.64 -6.29
C CYS A 58 -16.56 -7.71 -7.39
N LYS A 59 -16.22 -7.28 -8.60
CA LYS A 59 -15.90 -8.12 -9.77
C LYS A 59 -14.45 -7.87 -10.21
N PRO A 60 -13.78 -8.82 -10.87
CA PRO A 60 -12.48 -8.57 -11.49
C PRO A 60 -12.54 -7.38 -12.46
N GLY A 61 -11.50 -6.54 -12.42
CA GLY A 61 -11.33 -5.36 -13.26
C GLY A 61 -10.69 -5.67 -14.61
N ARG A 62 -10.14 -4.64 -15.27
CA ARG A 62 -9.51 -4.79 -16.60
C ARG A 62 -8.10 -5.34 -16.54
N ARG A 63 -7.43 -5.19 -15.40
CA ARG A 63 -6.04 -5.60 -15.16
C ARG A 63 -5.99 -6.67 -14.07
N ASP A 64 -4.94 -7.48 -14.10
CA ASP A 64 -4.67 -8.44 -13.03
C ASP A 64 -4.44 -7.68 -11.72
N GLY A 65 -5.14 -8.11 -10.66
CA GLY A 65 -5.08 -7.46 -9.34
C GLY A 65 -6.03 -6.26 -9.18
N GLU A 66 -6.68 -5.80 -10.26
CA GLU A 66 -7.70 -4.77 -10.23
C GLU A 66 -9.09 -5.37 -10.01
N PHE A 67 -9.92 -4.66 -9.24
CA PHE A 67 -11.30 -5.02 -8.95
C PHE A 67 -12.19 -3.80 -9.10
N VAL A 68 -13.34 -3.98 -9.74
CA VAL A 68 -14.38 -2.96 -9.78
C VAL A 68 -15.42 -3.34 -8.73
N CYS A 69 -15.54 -2.51 -7.70
CA CYS A 69 -16.45 -2.70 -6.59
C CYS A 69 -17.59 -1.69 -6.67
N THR A 70 -18.81 -2.12 -6.37
CA THR A 70 -19.96 -1.22 -6.20
C THR A 70 -20.26 -1.06 -4.73
N LEU A 71 -20.13 0.16 -4.22
CA LEU A 71 -20.47 0.55 -2.84
C LEU A 71 -21.59 1.60 -2.91
N ASN A 72 -22.71 1.38 -2.22
CA ASN A 72 -23.82 2.35 -2.13
C ASN A 72 -24.32 2.91 -3.49
N GLY A 73 -24.15 2.16 -4.58
CA GLY A 73 -24.62 2.53 -5.92
C GLY A 73 -23.61 3.24 -6.83
N PHE A 74 -22.39 3.53 -6.36
CA PHE A 74 -21.30 4.03 -7.20
C PHE A 74 -20.19 2.99 -7.37
N GLU A 75 -19.46 3.08 -8.49
CA GLU A 75 -18.34 2.20 -8.79
C GLU A 75 -17.02 2.80 -8.25
N VAL A 76 -16.22 1.94 -7.62
CA VAL A 76 -14.85 2.22 -7.21
C VAL A 76 -13.96 1.12 -7.80
N THR A 77 -12.89 1.53 -8.45
CA THR A 77 -11.85 0.61 -8.91
C THR A 77 -10.77 0.54 -7.85
N ILE A 78 -10.46 -0.66 -7.34
CA ILE A 78 -9.44 -0.90 -6.33
C ILE A 78 -8.39 -1.88 -6.89
N SER A 79 -7.12 -1.61 -6.61
CA SER A 79 -6.06 -2.58 -6.75
C SER A 79 -5.27 -2.66 -5.45
N ASP A 80 -5.14 -3.87 -4.90
CA ASP A 80 -4.32 -4.13 -3.70
C ASP A 80 -2.81 -4.16 -4.02
N THR A 81 -2.44 -3.98 -5.28
CA THR A 81 -1.06 -4.07 -5.73
C THR A 81 -0.75 -3.03 -6.79
N GLY A 82 0.55 -2.78 -6.97
CA GLY A 82 1.04 -2.16 -8.19
C GLY A 82 1.11 -0.64 -8.17
N TRP A 83 0.61 0.08 -7.16
CA TRP A 83 0.67 1.55 -7.18
C TRP A 83 2.10 2.11 -7.32
N GLU A 84 3.02 1.70 -6.44
CA GLU A 84 4.46 2.03 -6.55
C GLU A 84 5.12 1.47 -7.80
N ARG A 85 4.66 0.32 -8.31
CA ARG A 85 5.22 -0.31 -9.52
C ARG A 85 4.75 0.39 -10.80
N GLU A 86 3.59 1.01 -10.76
CA GLU A 86 2.96 1.70 -11.87
C GLU A 86 3.45 3.14 -12.03
N THR A 87 4.30 3.67 -11.16
CA THR A 87 4.77 5.08 -11.21
C THR A 87 5.25 5.49 -12.60
N ASN A 88 6.05 4.67 -13.29
CA ASN A 88 6.52 4.98 -14.64
C ASN A 88 5.40 4.93 -15.69
N ALA A 89 4.53 3.92 -15.62
CA ALA A 89 3.40 3.80 -16.54
C ALA A 89 2.40 4.97 -16.36
N ARG A 90 2.19 5.40 -15.11
CA ARG A 90 1.40 6.58 -14.75
C ARG A 90 2.01 7.86 -15.30
N ALA A 91 3.31 8.08 -15.10
CA ALA A 91 4.01 9.25 -15.64
C ALA A 91 3.83 9.35 -17.16
N LEU A 92 4.04 8.25 -17.90
CA LEU A 92 3.82 8.19 -19.35
C LEU A 92 2.36 8.45 -19.75
N ALA A 93 1.39 7.94 -18.98
CA ALA A 93 -0.02 8.19 -19.23
C ALA A 93 -0.39 9.67 -19.05
N CYS A 94 0.25 10.34 -18.10
CA CYS A 94 0.08 11.77 -17.81
C CYS A 94 0.76 12.65 -18.86
N GLU A 95 2.02 12.38 -19.20
CA GLU A 95 2.77 13.09 -20.24
C GLU A 95 2.10 12.93 -21.63
N GLY A 96 1.55 11.75 -21.92
CA GLY A 96 0.82 11.48 -23.15
C GLY A 96 -0.58 12.12 -23.22
N GLY A 97 -1.05 12.76 -22.15
CA GLY A 97 -2.37 13.39 -22.09
C GLY A 97 -3.54 12.40 -22.08
N TYR A 98 -3.31 11.13 -21.74
CA TYR A 98 -4.35 10.08 -21.69
C TYR A 98 -5.17 10.12 -20.39
N ILE A 99 -4.66 10.79 -19.36
CA ILE A 99 -5.31 10.93 -18.06
C ILE A 99 -5.39 12.42 -17.71
N ASN A 100 -6.48 12.82 -17.06
CA ASN A 100 -6.63 14.16 -16.53
C ASN A 100 -5.60 14.40 -15.39
N PRO A 101 -4.76 15.44 -15.45
CA PRO A 101 -3.77 15.72 -14.41
C PRO A 101 -4.37 16.03 -13.04
N SER A 102 -5.65 16.44 -12.99
CA SER A 102 -6.39 16.66 -11.75
C SER A 102 -7.11 15.40 -11.24
N PHE A 103 -6.93 14.24 -11.89
CA PHE A 103 -7.54 13.00 -11.43
C PHE A 103 -6.93 12.57 -10.10
N GLU A 104 -7.77 12.40 -9.09
CA GLU A 104 -7.38 12.01 -7.74
C GLU A 104 -7.65 10.53 -7.51
N VAL A 105 -6.84 9.92 -6.66
CA VAL A 105 -7.04 8.56 -6.16
C VAL A 105 -6.75 8.51 -4.66
N LEU A 106 -7.25 7.48 -4.01
CA LEU A 106 -6.90 7.14 -2.63
C LEU A 106 -5.80 6.08 -2.65
N THR A 107 -4.74 6.25 -1.90
CA THR A 107 -3.61 5.30 -1.89
C THR A 107 -2.84 5.36 -0.56
N ASN A 108 -2.11 4.28 -0.25
CA ASN A 108 -1.11 4.27 0.80
C ASN A 108 0.30 3.92 0.30
N GLY A 109 0.53 3.92 -1.02
CA GLY A 109 1.77 3.41 -1.63
C GLY A 109 1.65 1.98 -2.19
N SER A 110 0.97 1.08 -1.46
CA SER A 110 0.88 -0.35 -1.82
C SER A 110 -0.38 -0.68 -2.62
N TRP A 111 -1.49 -0.05 -2.29
CA TRP A 111 -2.77 -0.17 -2.99
C TRP A 111 -3.26 1.19 -3.49
N TRP A 112 -4.22 1.18 -4.40
CA TRP A 112 -4.92 2.39 -4.83
C TRP A 112 -6.41 2.12 -5.06
N ALA A 113 -7.23 3.16 -4.88
CA ALA A 113 -8.64 3.18 -5.18
C ALA A 113 -8.99 4.45 -5.97
N ALA A 114 -9.73 4.31 -7.05
CA ALA A 114 -10.19 5.43 -7.86
C ALA A 114 -11.71 5.37 -8.07
N THR A 115 -12.33 6.53 -8.11
CA THR A 115 -13.75 6.72 -8.40
C THR A 115 -13.90 7.64 -9.60
N ASP A 116 -15.06 7.61 -10.25
CA ASP A 116 -15.35 8.52 -11.36
C ASP A 116 -15.58 9.98 -10.89
N PHE A 117 -15.93 10.16 -9.62
CA PHE A 117 -16.21 11.48 -9.03
C PHE A 117 -15.47 11.66 -7.69
N ASP A 118 -14.87 12.83 -7.49
CA ASP A 118 -14.13 13.20 -6.27
C ASP A 118 -15.00 13.14 -5.00
N ARG A 119 -16.31 13.40 -5.14
CA ARG A 119 -17.25 13.30 -4.02
C ARG A 119 -17.38 11.87 -3.47
N ASP A 120 -17.16 10.87 -4.32
CA ASP A 120 -17.30 9.45 -3.96
C ASP A 120 -16.01 8.95 -3.26
N LEU A 121 -14.87 9.61 -3.53
CA LEU A 121 -13.56 9.34 -2.91
C LEU A 121 -13.59 9.50 -1.38
N ALA A 122 -14.31 10.49 -0.86
CA ALA A 122 -14.48 10.69 0.58
C ALA A 122 -15.28 9.54 1.24
N ALA A 123 -16.32 9.04 0.56
CA ALA A 123 -17.11 7.91 1.04
C ALA A 123 -16.29 6.61 1.03
N VAL A 124 -15.51 6.37 -0.03
CA VAL A 124 -14.56 5.24 -0.11
C VAL A 124 -13.52 5.34 1.00
N LYS A 125 -12.94 6.52 1.24
CA LYS A 125 -11.96 6.73 2.31
C LYS A 125 -12.53 6.38 3.68
N SER A 126 -13.74 6.83 4.00
CA SER A 126 -14.41 6.48 5.27
C SER A 126 -14.63 4.97 5.38
N ALA A 127 -15.19 4.36 4.34
CA ALA A 127 -15.50 2.93 4.32
C ALA A 127 -14.25 2.06 4.50
N LEU A 128 -13.14 2.41 3.85
CA LEU A 128 -11.87 1.69 4.01
C LEU A 128 -11.26 1.89 5.39
N ALA A 129 -11.27 3.13 5.91
CA ALA A 129 -10.70 3.47 7.21
C ALA A 129 -11.45 2.79 8.38
N GLU A 130 -12.78 2.67 8.30
CA GLU A 130 -13.62 1.94 9.28
C GLU A 130 -13.21 0.47 9.40
N HIS A 131 -12.60 -0.09 8.36
CA HIS A 131 -12.11 -1.47 8.32
C HIS A 131 -10.58 -1.58 8.29
N GLY A 132 -9.86 -0.52 8.65
CA GLY A 132 -8.41 -0.55 8.86
C GLY A 132 -7.54 -0.37 7.62
N ALA A 133 -8.13 -0.18 6.43
CA ALA A 133 -7.40 0.19 5.22
C ALA A 133 -7.31 1.73 5.13
N VAL A 134 -6.24 2.31 5.64
CA VAL A 134 -6.04 3.77 5.64
C VAL A 134 -5.22 4.18 4.42
N GLY A 135 -5.68 5.21 3.73
CA GLY A 135 -4.98 5.83 2.61
C GLY A 135 -5.25 7.33 2.54
N ASP A 136 -4.45 8.01 1.74
CA ASP A 136 -4.53 9.45 1.50
C ASP A 136 -4.89 9.75 0.05
N VAL A 137 -5.52 10.91 -0.13
CA VAL A 137 -5.90 11.37 -1.46
C VAL A 137 -4.66 11.96 -2.11
N GLU A 138 -4.31 11.42 -3.27
CA GLU A 138 -3.16 11.85 -4.06
C GLU A 138 -3.57 12.06 -5.51
N LEU A 139 -2.83 12.94 -6.20
CA LEU A 139 -2.97 13.07 -7.64
C LEU A 139 -2.46 11.79 -8.31
N TYR A 140 -3.23 11.28 -9.28
CA TYR A 140 -2.82 10.16 -10.10
C TYR A 140 -1.55 10.48 -10.88
N CYS A 141 -1.39 11.71 -11.35
CA CYS A 141 -0.18 12.16 -12.01
C CYS A 141 0.89 12.55 -10.99
N PRO A 142 2.08 11.94 -11.02
CA PRO A 142 3.17 12.32 -10.13
C PRO A 142 3.58 13.77 -10.39
N LYS A 143 4.02 14.48 -9.34
CA LYS A 143 4.48 15.87 -9.47
C LYS A 143 5.65 15.97 -10.45
N GLY A 144 5.54 16.87 -11.42
CA GLY A 144 6.53 17.05 -12.50
C GLY A 144 6.14 16.37 -13.82
N SER A 145 5.05 15.61 -13.85
CA SER A 145 4.46 15.07 -15.09
C SER A 145 3.61 16.16 -15.75
N THR A 146 4.25 17.17 -16.35
CA THR A 146 3.56 18.14 -17.21
C THR A 146 3.49 17.60 -18.65
N PRO A 147 2.32 17.66 -19.31
CA PRO A 147 2.23 17.41 -20.75
C PRO A 147 3.00 18.46 -21.58
#